data_AF-A0A6G8PWS5-F1
#
_entry.id   AF-A0A6G8PWS5-F1
#
_cell.length_a   1.000
_cell.length_b   1.000
_cell.length_c   1.000
_cell.angle_alpha   90.00
_cell.angle_beta   90.00
_cell.angle_gamma   90.00
#
_symmetry.space_group_name_H-M   'P 1'
#
loop_
_entity.id
_entity.type
_entity.pdbx_description
1 polymer ?
#
loop_
_entity_poly.entity_id
_entity_poly.type
_entity_poly.pdbx_seq_one_letter_code
_entity_poly.pdbx_strand_id
1 'polypeptide(L)'
;MAPLVELFGDVRIGERSFVASNTILRASPDHSVAIGNETNAQDNIIVRALQESSTVGDRTSLAHHAIIRDSEVGDFAFVGFNSEIINSTLENGAFVLHGATVENVTIPENSLVGPGEEITTQEQADALPEADASTEEFREGVLDVNAEFAEGYIELYETEGYETVVNVTGPNPATSFNERAEPEVAEPFEIQEFVRIVGDVRIGPNAQIGQRTAIRADEGSPIIIGANADLDDRVTFHALEETDIQVGDDLTSSEDVVFHGPLQMGNGVSAEDRAVVFRAIVEDDVQIGEDVVIAGPALEEGEELSFTIPAGSVIPDGSIITDEESLQQAIAGNPVTGDELAAAEVAQMDPHSH
;
A
#
# COMPACT_ATOMS: atom_id res chain seq x y z
N MET A 1 7.61 8.31 -14.26
CA MET A 1 8.13 7.09 -13.60
C MET A 1 9.17 7.51 -12.59
N ALA A 2 9.02 7.05 -11.36
CA ALA A 2 10.05 7.13 -10.34
C ALA A 2 11.30 6.35 -10.80
N PRO A 3 12.46 6.66 -10.23
CA PRO A 3 13.62 5.80 -10.38
C PRO A 3 13.44 4.50 -9.62
N LEU A 4 14.20 3.48 -10.02
CA LEU A 4 14.10 2.10 -9.53
C LEU A 4 12.87 1.32 -10.05
N VAL A 5 12.25 1.79 -11.15
CA VAL A 5 11.26 1.01 -11.90
C VAL A 5 11.97 0.11 -12.91
N GLU A 6 11.61 -1.17 -12.93
CA GLU A 6 12.19 -2.16 -13.84
C GLU A 6 11.17 -2.62 -14.89
N LEU A 7 11.53 -2.44 -16.17
CA LEU A 7 10.68 -2.76 -17.31
C LEU A 7 11.32 -3.85 -18.18
N PHE A 8 10.59 -4.93 -18.44
CA PHE A 8 11.05 -6.05 -19.26
C PHE A 8 10.02 -6.44 -20.32
N GLY A 9 10.44 -6.55 -21.59
CA GLY A 9 9.57 -7.00 -22.69
C GLY A 9 8.74 -5.87 -23.33
N ASP A 10 7.57 -6.20 -23.88
CA ASP A 10 6.62 -5.21 -24.43
C ASP A 10 5.81 -4.59 -23.27
N VAL A 11 6.28 -3.43 -22.80
CA VAL A 11 5.63 -2.66 -21.73
C VAL A 11 5.20 -1.30 -22.29
N ARG A 12 3.96 -0.92 -22.01
CA ARG A 12 3.38 0.38 -22.39
C ARG A 12 2.76 1.03 -21.17
N ILE A 13 3.02 2.33 -21.00
CA ILE A 13 2.51 3.13 -19.88
C ILE A 13 1.85 4.37 -20.48
N GLY A 14 0.61 4.65 -20.06
CA GLY A 14 -0.19 5.78 -20.51
C GLY A 14 0.33 7.13 -20.01
N GLU A 15 -0.28 8.17 -20.55
CA GLU A 15 0.07 9.55 -20.21
C GLU A 15 -0.41 9.90 -18.80
N ARG A 16 0.33 10.79 -18.13
CA ARG A 16 0.00 11.30 -16.78
C ARG A 16 -0.11 10.22 -15.70
N SER A 17 0.45 9.04 -15.95
CA SER A 17 0.49 7.94 -15.00
C SER A 17 1.69 8.05 -14.06
N PHE A 18 1.47 7.78 -12.77
CA PHE A 18 2.52 7.69 -11.76
C PHE A 18 2.93 6.23 -11.58
N VAL A 19 4.23 5.95 -11.65
CA VAL A 19 4.77 4.61 -11.37
C VAL A 19 5.87 4.81 -10.35
N ALA A 20 5.64 4.38 -9.11
CA ALA A 20 6.51 4.61 -7.97
C ALA A 20 7.68 3.62 -7.92
N SER A 21 8.55 3.80 -6.93
CA SER A 21 9.82 3.07 -6.86
C SER A 21 9.62 1.57 -6.67
N ASN A 22 10.61 0.80 -7.13
CA ASN A 22 10.67 -0.66 -7.02
C ASN A 22 9.56 -1.43 -7.75
N THR A 23 8.69 -0.75 -8.51
CA THR A 23 7.71 -1.39 -9.39
C THR A 23 8.39 -2.17 -10.52
N ILE A 24 7.91 -3.40 -10.75
CA ILE A 24 8.38 -4.30 -11.80
C ILE A 24 7.25 -4.58 -12.79
N LEU A 25 7.46 -4.18 -14.04
CA LEU A 25 6.57 -4.49 -15.16
C LEU A 25 7.28 -5.46 -16.10
N ARG A 26 6.76 -6.68 -16.24
CA ARG A 26 7.45 -7.75 -16.99
C ARG A 26 6.52 -8.51 -17.91
N ALA A 27 6.81 -8.43 -19.21
CA ALA A 27 6.19 -9.22 -20.25
C ALA A 27 7.16 -10.27 -20.83
N SER A 28 6.66 -11.47 -21.09
CA SER A 28 7.37 -12.47 -21.89
C SER A 28 7.31 -12.12 -23.40
N PRO A 29 8.12 -12.74 -24.28
CA PRO A 29 8.25 -12.32 -25.68
C PRO A 29 6.97 -12.28 -26.52
N ASP A 30 5.92 -13.01 -26.14
CA ASP A 30 4.65 -13.12 -26.88
C ASP A 30 3.48 -12.41 -26.19
N HIS A 31 3.74 -11.74 -25.05
CA HIS A 31 2.73 -11.03 -24.26
C HIS A 31 3.14 -9.58 -24.04
N SER A 32 2.23 -8.80 -23.47
CA SER A 32 2.47 -7.40 -23.15
C SER A 32 1.96 -7.04 -21.77
N VAL A 33 2.61 -6.07 -21.13
CA VAL A 33 2.05 -5.33 -19.99
C VAL A 33 1.63 -3.94 -20.48
N ALA A 34 0.39 -3.54 -20.18
CA ALA A 34 -0.09 -2.18 -20.46
C ALA A 34 -0.68 -1.55 -19.21
N ILE A 35 -0.23 -0.34 -18.89
CA ILE A 35 -0.79 0.55 -17.86
C ILE A 35 -1.47 1.72 -18.58
N GLY A 36 -2.73 2.00 -18.26
CA GLY A 36 -3.54 3.07 -18.84
C GLY A 36 -3.07 4.48 -18.49
N ASN A 37 -3.83 5.47 -18.95
CA ASN A 37 -3.62 6.89 -18.70
C ASN A 37 -4.17 7.30 -17.33
N GLU A 38 -3.54 8.31 -16.71
CA GLU A 38 -3.99 8.86 -15.42
C GLU A 38 -4.10 7.77 -14.34
N THR A 39 -3.26 6.74 -14.45
CA THR A 39 -3.25 5.53 -13.61
C THR A 39 -2.04 5.57 -12.70
N ASN A 40 -2.15 5.05 -11.48
CA ASN A 40 -1.02 4.93 -10.57
C ASN A 40 -0.67 3.46 -10.29
N ALA A 41 0.63 3.18 -10.27
CA ALA A 41 1.22 1.97 -9.73
C ALA A 41 2.19 2.41 -8.62
N GLN A 42 1.81 2.18 -7.37
CA GLN A 42 2.52 2.67 -6.20
C GLN A 42 3.81 1.86 -5.92
N ASP A 43 4.37 1.95 -4.72
CA ASP A 43 5.65 1.29 -4.42
C ASP A 43 5.52 -0.23 -4.47
N ASN A 44 6.56 -0.89 -4.97
CA ASN A 44 6.68 -2.36 -5.00
C ASN A 44 5.57 -3.10 -5.79
N ILE A 45 4.93 -2.47 -6.77
CA ILE A 45 3.95 -3.15 -7.65
C ILE A 45 4.64 -4.20 -8.52
N ILE A 46 3.97 -5.33 -8.74
CA ILE A 46 4.41 -6.35 -9.69
C ILE A 46 3.31 -6.59 -10.72
N VAL A 47 3.58 -6.24 -11.99
CA VAL A 47 2.71 -6.63 -13.11
C VAL A 47 3.46 -7.59 -14.02
N ARG A 48 2.93 -8.80 -14.18
CA ARG A 48 3.58 -9.88 -14.96
C ARG A 48 2.63 -10.48 -15.98
N ALA A 49 3.09 -10.50 -17.22
CA ALA A 49 2.45 -11.15 -18.36
C ALA A 49 3.34 -12.31 -18.87
N LEU A 50 3.13 -13.51 -18.32
CA LEU A 50 3.94 -14.70 -18.60
C LEU A 50 3.19 -15.75 -19.45
N GLN A 51 1.87 -15.82 -19.31
CA GLN A 51 1.00 -16.76 -20.05
C GLN A 51 -0.07 -16.04 -20.87
N GLU A 52 -0.51 -14.89 -20.40
CA GLU A 52 -1.39 -13.98 -21.12
C GLU A 52 -0.88 -12.54 -20.93
N SER A 53 -1.40 -11.60 -21.73
CA SER A 53 -1.12 -10.18 -21.48
C SER A 53 -1.73 -9.72 -20.17
N SER A 54 -1.11 -8.72 -19.53
CA SER A 54 -1.72 -8.03 -18.39
C SER A 54 -2.00 -6.58 -18.74
N THR A 55 -3.22 -6.14 -18.48
CA THR A 55 -3.66 -4.78 -18.81
C THR A 55 -4.29 -4.14 -17.59
N VAL A 56 -4.01 -2.86 -17.40
CA VAL A 56 -4.58 -2.01 -16.36
C VAL A 56 -5.17 -0.80 -17.05
N GLY A 57 -6.46 -0.56 -16.84
CA GLY A 57 -7.23 0.48 -17.49
C GLY A 57 -6.81 1.90 -17.11
N ASP A 58 -7.54 2.86 -17.66
CA ASP A 58 -7.36 4.28 -17.40
C ASP A 58 -7.94 4.65 -16.02
N ARG A 59 -7.34 5.64 -15.36
CA ARG A 59 -7.77 6.14 -14.03
C ARG A 59 -7.87 5.05 -12.98
N THR A 60 -6.95 4.08 -13.02
CA THR A 60 -6.92 2.95 -12.08
C THR A 60 -5.81 3.14 -11.05
N SER A 61 -6.02 2.64 -9.83
CA SER A 61 -5.02 2.68 -8.76
C SER A 61 -4.58 1.27 -8.38
N LEU A 62 -3.28 0.99 -8.52
CA LEU A 62 -2.65 -0.20 -7.94
C LEU A 62 -1.86 0.27 -6.71
N ALA A 63 -2.41 -0.03 -5.54
CA ALA A 63 -1.85 0.39 -4.26
C ALA A 63 -0.66 -0.47 -3.84
N HIS A 64 0.17 0.03 -2.91
CA HIS A 64 1.46 -0.56 -2.53
C HIS A 64 1.46 -2.10 -2.51
N HIS A 65 2.44 -2.70 -3.19
CA HIS A 65 2.62 -4.15 -3.29
C HIS A 65 1.56 -4.97 -4.04
N ALA A 66 0.53 -4.37 -4.62
CA ALA A 66 -0.42 -5.13 -5.42
C ALA A 66 0.27 -5.91 -6.56
N ILE A 67 -0.21 -7.13 -6.79
CA ILE A 67 0.32 -8.04 -7.81
C ILE A 67 -0.74 -8.32 -8.86
N ILE A 68 -0.42 -8.01 -10.12
CA ILE A 68 -1.25 -8.33 -11.27
C ILE A 68 -0.54 -9.38 -12.13
N ARG A 69 -1.13 -10.56 -12.29
CA ARG A 69 -0.56 -11.67 -13.06
C ARG A 69 -1.54 -12.14 -14.13
N ASP A 70 -1.14 -12.04 -15.39
CA ASP A 70 -1.87 -12.58 -16.54
C ASP A 70 -3.37 -12.15 -16.53
N SER A 71 -3.65 -10.90 -16.14
CA SER A 71 -4.99 -10.40 -15.81
C SER A 71 -5.35 -9.08 -16.49
N GLU A 72 -6.65 -8.83 -16.66
CA GLU A 72 -7.20 -7.56 -17.16
C GLU A 72 -7.88 -6.81 -16.01
N VAL A 73 -7.39 -5.61 -15.70
CA VAL A 73 -7.98 -4.69 -14.72
C VAL A 73 -8.60 -3.54 -15.50
N GLY A 74 -9.91 -3.35 -15.33
CA GLY A 74 -10.69 -2.33 -16.03
C GLY A 74 -10.34 -0.90 -15.65
N ASP A 75 -11.06 0.03 -16.27
CA ASP A 75 -10.94 1.46 -16.00
C ASP A 75 -11.50 1.78 -14.62
N PHE A 76 -10.93 2.78 -13.96
CA PHE A 76 -11.41 3.27 -12.67
C PHE A 76 -11.43 2.19 -11.58
N ALA A 77 -10.61 1.14 -11.68
CA ALA A 77 -10.52 0.12 -10.66
C ALA A 77 -9.60 0.57 -9.50
N PHE A 78 -9.73 -0.09 -8.35
CA PHE A 78 -8.80 0.04 -7.23
C PHE A 78 -8.34 -1.35 -6.78
N VAL A 79 -7.03 -1.55 -6.63
CA VAL A 79 -6.43 -2.78 -6.11
C VAL A 79 -5.59 -2.43 -4.90
N GLY A 80 -6.01 -2.88 -3.72
CA GLY A 80 -5.45 -2.52 -2.42
C GLY A 80 -4.08 -3.11 -2.11
N PHE A 81 -3.54 -2.69 -0.96
CA PHE A 81 -2.26 -3.16 -0.43
C PHE A 81 -2.16 -4.68 -0.36
N ASN A 82 -1.04 -5.25 -0.81
CA ASN A 82 -0.77 -6.70 -0.79
C ASN A 82 -1.83 -7.59 -1.49
N SER A 83 -2.74 -7.01 -2.28
CA SER A 83 -3.78 -7.76 -3.00
C SER A 83 -3.25 -8.39 -4.28
N GLU A 84 -3.81 -9.54 -4.68
CA GLU A 84 -3.35 -10.32 -5.83
C GLU A 84 -4.47 -10.58 -6.84
N ILE A 85 -4.25 -10.18 -8.10
CA ILE A 85 -5.17 -10.44 -9.22
C ILE A 85 -4.51 -11.41 -10.19
N ILE A 86 -5.07 -12.60 -10.33
CA ILE A 86 -4.43 -13.74 -10.99
C ILE A 86 -5.38 -14.36 -12.03
N ASN A 87 -4.94 -14.43 -13.29
CA ASN A 87 -5.72 -15.02 -14.39
C ASN A 87 -7.20 -14.56 -14.40
N SER A 88 -7.44 -13.29 -14.06
CA SER A 88 -8.77 -12.78 -13.77
C SER A 88 -9.06 -11.50 -14.56
N THR A 89 -10.35 -11.16 -14.63
CA THR A 89 -10.80 -9.87 -15.17
C THR A 89 -11.47 -9.10 -14.03
N LEU A 90 -10.98 -7.90 -13.74
CA LEU A 90 -11.74 -6.92 -12.97
C LEU A 90 -12.45 -6.01 -13.97
N GLU A 91 -13.78 -5.99 -13.98
CA GLU A 91 -14.51 -5.03 -14.79
C GLU A 91 -14.35 -3.60 -14.24
N ASN A 92 -14.82 -2.62 -14.99
CA ASN A 92 -14.66 -1.20 -14.65
C ASN A 92 -15.19 -0.90 -13.24
N GLY A 93 -14.49 -0.04 -12.52
CA GLY A 93 -14.92 0.40 -11.20
C GLY A 93 -14.81 -0.65 -10.09
N ALA A 94 -14.40 -1.89 -10.39
CA ALA A 94 -14.18 -2.92 -9.37
C ALA A 94 -13.18 -2.46 -8.31
N PHE A 95 -13.47 -2.81 -7.06
CA PHE A 95 -12.74 -2.30 -5.90
C PHE A 95 -12.30 -3.47 -5.02
N VAL A 96 -10.99 -3.71 -4.97
CA VAL A 96 -10.39 -4.82 -4.23
C VAL A 96 -9.63 -4.29 -3.03
N LEU A 97 -10.07 -4.64 -1.83
CA LEU A 97 -9.42 -4.22 -0.59
C LEU A 97 -8.17 -5.03 -0.25
N HIS A 98 -7.48 -4.57 0.79
CA HIS A 98 -6.15 -5.00 1.20
C HIS A 98 -6.08 -6.50 1.49
N GLY A 99 -5.00 -7.14 1.06
CA GLY A 99 -4.73 -8.57 1.27
C GLY A 99 -5.65 -9.53 0.53
N ALA A 100 -6.63 -9.04 -0.24
CA ALA A 100 -7.56 -9.89 -0.97
C ALA A 100 -6.90 -10.56 -2.19
N THR A 101 -7.38 -11.76 -2.53
CA THR A 101 -6.93 -12.52 -3.71
C THR A 101 -8.10 -12.82 -4.63
N VAL A 102 -7.94 -12.49 -5.91
CA VAL A 102 -8.91 -12.77 -6.98
C VAL A 102 -8.24 -13.69 -8.01
N GLU A 103 -8.76 -14.91 -8.16
CA GLU A 103 -8.14 -15.91 -9.02
C GLU A 103 -9.14 -16.66 -9.92
N ASN A 104 -8.84 -16.71 -11.22
CA ASN A 104 -9.59 -17.43 -12.26
C ASN A 104 -11.08 -17.04 -12.38
N VAL A 105 -11.43 -15.79 -12.11
CA VAL A 105 -12.81 -15.27 -12.13
C VAL A 105 -12.93 -13.93 -12.84
N THR A 106 -14.16 -13.50 -13.10
CA THR A 106 -14.47 -12.11 -13.49
C THR A 106 -15.20 -11.40 -12.36
N ILE A 107 -14.61 -10.33 -11.82
CA ILE A 107 -15.25 -9.46 -10.82
C ILE A 107 -16.15 -8.46 -11.57
N PRO A 108 -17.46 -8.40 -11.27
CA PRO A 108 -18.37 -7.50 -11.98
C PRO A 108 -18.08 -6.02 -11.75
N GLU A 109 -18.57 -5.18 -12.68
CA GLU A 109 -18.42 -3.72 -12.61
C GLU A 109 -18.91 -3.16 -11.26
N ASN A 110 -18.12 -2.25 -10.69
CA ASN A 110 -18.35 -1.62 -9.38
C ASN A 110 -18.50 -2.60 -8.19
N SER A 111 -18.10 -3.86 -8.31
CA SER A 111 -18.15 -4.80 -7.18
C SER A 111 -17.01 -4.57 -6.19
N LEU A 112 -17.28 -4.80 -4.92
CA LEU A 112 -16.36 -4.62 -3.80
C LEU A 112 -15.93 -5.98 -3.23
N VAL A 113 -14.63 -6.27 -3.28
CA VAL A 113 -14.01 -7.42 -2.62
C VAL A 113 -13.47 -6.97 -1.27
N GLY A 114 -13.88 -7.66 -0.21
CA GLY A 114 -13.51 -7.36 1.18
C GLY A 114 -12.03 -7.61 1.48
N PRO A 115 -11.52 -7.09 2.62
CA PRO A 115 -10.12 -7.29 2.99
C PRO A 115 -9.83 -8.77 3.28
N GLY A 116 -8.73 -9.28 2.71
CA GLY A 116 -8.31 -10.67 2.85
C GLY A 116 -9.20 -11.72 2.17
N GLU A 117 -10.27 -11.34 1.47
CA GLU A 117 -11.17 -12.31 0.80
C GLU A 117 -10.46 -13.10 -0.31
N GLU A 118 -10.77 -14.39 -0.43
CA GLU A 118 -10.28 -15.26 -1.51
C GLU A 118 -11.41 -15.58 -2.51
N ILE A 119 -11.48 -14.85 -3.62
CA ILE A 119 -12.47 -15.03 -4.68
C ILE A 119 -11.91 -15.97 -5.75
N THR A 120 -12.31 -17.23 -5.70
CA THR A 120 -11.80 -18.31 -6.58
C THR A 120 -12.88 -18.99 -7.42
N THR A 121 -14.14 -18.61 -7.22
CA THR A 121 -15.28 -19.11 -7.98
C THR A 121 -16.14 -17.97 -8.49
N GLN A 122 -16.72 -18.14 -9.69
CA GLN A 122 -17.59 -17.12 -10.26
C GLN A 122 -18.87 -16.92 -9.42
N GLU A 123 -19.31 -17.93 -8.66
CA GLU A 123 -20.44 -17.78 -7.74
C GLU A 123 -20.12 -16.80 -6.59
N GLN A 124 -18.89 -16.80 -6.05
CA GLN A 124 -18.45 -15.79 -5.09
C GLN A 124 -18.43 -14.40 -5.75
N ALA A 125 -17.81 -14.29 -6.93
CA ALA A 125 -17.70 -13.02 -7.65
C ALA A 125 -19.06 -12.41 -8.00
N ASP A 126 -20.02 -13.22 -8.47
CA ASP A 126 -21.37 -12.79 -8.82
C ASP A 126 -22.21 -12.38 -7.59
N ALA A 127 -21.77 -12.73 -6.38
CA ALA A 127 -22.46 -12.45 -5.12
C ALA A 127 -21.89 -11.25 -4.36
N LEU A 128 -20.83 -10.62 -4.87
CA LEU A 128 -20.19 -9.48 -4.24
C LEU A 128 -21.14 -8.27 -4.13
N PRO A 129 -21.00 -7.47 -3.06
CA PRO A 129 -21.71 -6.20 -2.95
C PRO A 129 -21.19 -5.20 -3.98
N GLU A 130 -22.03 -4.21 -4.31
CA GLU A 130 -21.56 -3.03 -5.03
C GLU A 130 -20.79 -2.10 -4.07
N ALA A 131 -19.73 -1.48 -4.57
CA ALA A 131 -19.06 -0.35 -3.97
C ALA A 131 -20.03 0.82 -3.81
N ASP A 132 -19.89 1.58 -2.73
CA ASP A 132 -20.74 2.73 -2.45
C ASP A 132 -20.05 4.07 -2.78
N ALA A 133 -20.74 5.18 -2.49
CA ALA A 133 -20.24 6.51 -2.79
C ALA A 133 -18.96 6.86 -2.03
N SER A 134 -18.78 6.31 -0.81
CA SER A 134 -17.56 6.55 -0.03
C SER A 134 -16.36 5.91 -0.72
N THR A 135 -16.54 4.71 -1.27
CA THR A 135 -15.50 3.99 -2.02
C THR A 135 -15.11 4.72 -3.30
N GLU A 136 -16.07 5.32 -4.00
CA GLU A 136 -15.82 6.14 -5.19
C GLU A 136 -14.99 7.40 -4.85
N GLU A 137 -15.35 8.08 -3.76
CA GLU A 137 -14.67 9.29 -3.33
C GLU A 137 -13.22 9.03 -2.88
N PHE A 138 -12.99 7.92 -2.16
CA PHE A 138 -11.65 7.46 -1.81
C PHE A 138 -10.77 7.28 -3.05
N ARG A 139 -11.31 6.55 -4.04
CA ARG A 139 -10.60 6.25 -5.28
C ARG A 139 -10.23 7.52 -6.03
N GLU A 140 -11.15 8.49 -6.10
CA GLU A 140 -10.85 9.78 -6.73
C GLU A 140 -9.76 10.55 -5.96
N GLY A 141 -9.80 10.58 -4.63
CA GLY A 141 -8.74 11.18 -3.82
C GLY A 141 -7.37 10.57 -4.09
N VAL A 142 -7.27 9.24 -4.17
CA VAL A 142 -6.02 8.55 -4.52
C VAL A 142 -5.53 8.95 -5.92
N LEU A 143 -6.43 9.08 -6.91
CA LEU A 143 -6.07 9.51 -8.26
C LEU A 143 -5.56 10.96 -8.28
N ASP A 144 -6.22 11.86 -7.57
CA ASP A 144 -5.85 13.29 -7.52
C ASP A 144 -4.45 13.48 -6.92
N VAL A 145 -4.17 12.84 -5.78
CA VAL A 145 -2.83 12.85 -5.15
C VAL A 145 -1.77 12.33 -6.12
N ASN A 146 -2.01 11.18 -6.75
CA ASN A 146 -1.03 10.56 -7.63
C ASN A 146 -0.84 11.32 -8.96
N ALA A 147 -1.84 12.07 -9.41
CA ALA A 147 -1.69 12.98 -10.55
C ALA A 147 -0.72 14.11 -10.22
N GLU A 148 -0.80 14.69 -9.02
CA GLU A 148 0.19 15.68 -8.55
C GLU A 148 1.59 15.06 -8.42
N PHE A 149 1.72 13.80 -7.97
CA PHE A 149 3.02 13.13 -7.97
C PHE A 149 3.60 12.92 -9.37
N ALA A 150 2.78 12.55 -10.35
CA ALA A 150 3.24 12.42 -11.72
C ALA A 150 3.85 13.73 -12.25
N GLU A 151 3.27 14.87 -11.90
CA GLU A 151 3.75 16.20 -12.31
C GLU A 151 4.94 16.67 -11.44
N GLY A 152 4.83 16.58 -10.11
CA GLY A 152 5.80 17.08 -9.15
C GLY A 152 7.16 16.37 -9.23
N TYR A 153 7.18 15.05 -9.41
CA TYR A 153 8.45 14.33 -9.59
C TYR A 153 9.14 14.64 -10.93
N ILE A 154 8.36 14.98 -11.97
CA ILE A 154 8.93 15.44 -13.25
C ILE A 154 9.55 16.82 -13.06
N GLU A 155 8.84 17.75 -12.40
CA GLU A 155 9.37 19.09 -12.12
C GLU A 155 10.64 19.01 -11.27
N LEU A 156 10.65 18.18 -10.22
CA LEU A 156 11.83 17.97 -9.38
C LEU A 156 13.03 17.47 -10.19
N TYR A 157 12.82 16.51 -11.10
CA TYR A 157 13.86 16.04 -12.01
C TYR A 157 14.33 17.13 -12.98
N GLU A 158 13.42 17.89 -13.59
CA GLU A 158 13.76 18.91 -14.57
C GLU A 158 14.51 20.10 -13.96
N THR A 159 14.18 20.45 -12.72
CA THR A 159 14.74 21.61 -12.01
C THR A 159 16.03 21.29 -11.28
N GLU A 160 16.14 20.11 -10.66
CA GLU A 160 17.26 19.75 -9.79
C GLU A 160 18.13 18.61 -10.33
N GLY A 161 17.64 17.88 -11.33
CA GLY A 161 18.39 16.87 -12.05
C GLY A 161 18.16 15.44 -11.55
N TYR A 162 18.81 14.51 -12.26
CA TYR A 162 18.66 13.06 -12.08
C TYR A 162 18.98 12.57 -10.66
N GLU A 163 20.07 13.06 -10.06
CA GLU A 163 20.54 12.57 -8.75
C GLU A 163 19.49 12.80 -7.64
N THR A 164 18.77 13.91 -7.67
CA THR A 164 17.75 14.27 -6.67
C THR A 164 16.61 13.27 -6.60
N VAL A 165 16.19 12.75 -7.76
CA VAL A 165 15.10 11.78 -7.81
C VAL A 165 15.59 10.35 -7.57
N VAL A 166 16.83 9.98 -7.96
CA VAL A 166 17.32 8.59 -7.93
C VAL A 166 18.13 8.17 -6.72
N ASN A 167 18.64 9.12 -5.92
CA ASN A 167 19.42 8.78 -4.74
C ASN A 167 18.58 7.98 -3.73
N VAL A 168 19.26 7.20 -2.89
CA VAL A 168 18.60 6.47 -1.79
C VAL A 168 17.80 7.44 -0.94
N THR A 169 18.43 8.52 -0.47
CA THR A 169 17.76 9.62 0.23
C THR A 169 17.56 10.81 -0.70
N GLY A 170 16.39 11.43 -0.69
CA GLY A 170 16.15 12.66 -1.44
C GLY A 170 14.91 13.44 -0.97
N PRO A 171 14.71 14.65 -1.48
CA PRO A 171 13.54 15.45 -1.14
C PRO A 171 12.26 14.87 -1.78
N ASN A 172 11.12 15.10 -1.14
CA ASN A 172 9.81 14.94 -1.79
C ASN A 172 9.60 16.02 -2.86
N PRO A 173 8.77 15.77 -3.89
CA PRO A 173 8.28 16.84 -4.74
C PRO A 173 7.43 17.80 -3.89
N ALA A 174 7.42 19.07 -4.27
CA ALA A 174 6.42 20.00 -3.73
C ALA A 174 5.06 19.67 -4.37
N THR A 175 4.03 19.51 -3.55
CA THR A 175 2.65 19.30 -3.97
C THR A 175 1.75 20.34 -3.31
N SER A 176 0.46 20.34 -3.62
CA SER A 176 -0.51 21.22 -2.98
C SER A 176 -0.70 20.90 -1.49
N PHE A 177 -0.47 19.64 -1.11
CA PHE A 177 -0.71 19.08 0.23
C PHE A 177 0.56 18.87 1.06
N ASN A 178 1.76 18.84 0.46
CA ASN A 178 2.99 18.60 1.19
C ASN A 178 4.13 19.53 0.76
N GLU A 179 4.72 20.20 1.75
CA GLU A 179 5.89 21.04 1.55
C GLU A 179 7.15 20.18 1.35
N ARG A 180 8.12 20.74 0.61
CA ARG A 180 9.40 20.07 0.37
C ARG A 180 10.21 19.95 1.66
N ALA A 181 10.60 18.73 1.99
CA ALA A 181 11.45 18.34 3.10
C ALA A 181 12.53 17.34 2.64
N GLU A 182 13.52 17.07 3.49
CA GLU A 182 14.60 16.12 3.24
C GLU A 182 14.75 15.16 4.41
N PRO A 183 15.15 13.88 4.17
CA PRO A 183 15.30 12.92 5.24
C PRO A 183 16.42 13.27 6.23
N GLU A 184 16.18 12.98 7.51
CA GLU A 184 17.17 13.02 8.59
C GLU A 184 17.42 11.60 9.11
N VAL A 185 18.60 11.04 8.80
CA VAL A 185 18.97 9.68 9.21
C VAL A 185 20.15 9.72 10.18
N ALA A 186 19.95 9.16 11.37
CA ALA A 186 20.97 9.13 12.42
C ALA A 186 21.94 7.94 12.26
N GLU A 187 23.24 8.20 12.50
CA GLU A 187 24.30 7.19 12.43
C GLU A 187 24.49 6.43 13.76
N PRO A 188 24.91 5.15 13.73
CA PRO A 188 25.21 4.35 12.54
C PRO A 188 23.93 3.93 11.80
N PHE A 189 24.00 3.80 10.49
CA PHE A 189 22.87 3.39 9.64
C PHE A 189 23.33 2.42 8.56
N GLU A 190 22.58 1.34 8.33
CA GLU A 190 22.88 0.34 7.30
C GLU A 190 21.72 0.22 6.30
N ILE A 191 22.04 0.24 5.02
CA ILE A 191 21.08 0.12 3.92
C ILE A 191 21.54 -0.90 2.89
N GLN A 192 20.59 -1.62 2.33
CA GLN A 192 20.80 -2.49 1.18
C GLN A 192 20.45 -1.78 -0.15
N GLU A 193 20.51 -2.54 -1.25
CA GLU A 193 20.28 -2.03 -2.60
C GLU A 193 18.80 -1.66 -2.84
N PHE A 194 18.55 -0.69 -3.73
CA PHE A 194 17.19 -0.28 -4.13
C PHE A 194 16.31 0.31 -3.02
N VAL A 195 16.90 0.70 -1.89
CA VAL A 195 16.20 1.48 -0.85
C VAL A 195 15.86 2.88 -1.36
N ARG A 196 14.69 3.40 -1.01
CA ARG A 196 14.24 4.75 -1.33
C ARG A 196 13.65 5.42 -0.08
N ILE A 197 14.18 6.57 0.31
CA ILE A 197 13.79 7.35 1.49
C ILE A 197 13.57 8.81 1.06
N VAL A 198 12.35 9.33 1.25
CA VAL A 198 11.93 10.60 0.62
C VAL A 198 11.08 11.46 1.56
N GLY A 199 11.33 12.77 1.56
CA GLY A 199 10.52 13.75 2.31
C GLY A 199 10.93 13.86 3.77
N ASP A 200 10.03 14.32 4.64
CA ASP A 200 10.28 14.46 6.09
C ASP A 200 10.25 13.08 6.77
N VAL A 201 11.30 12.31 6.52
CA VAL A 201 11.57 11.02 7.13
C VAL A 201 12.67 11.18 8.18
N ARG A 202 12.42 10.72 9.40
CA ARG A 202 13.38 10.79 10.50
C ARG A 202 13.64 9.39 11.05
N ILE A 203 14.87 8.90 10.89
CA ILE A 203 15.25 7.54 11.29
C ILE A 203 16.29 7.60 12.41
N GLY A 204 16.00 6.90 13.51
CA GLY A 204 16.89 6.76 14.66
C GLY A 204 18.17 5.97 14.35
N PRO A 205 19.17 6.01 15.27
CA PRO A 205 20.44 5.34 15.06
C PRO A 205 20.30 3.81 15.14
N ASN A 206 21.28 3.12 14.56
CA ASN A 206 21.37 1.66 14.44
C ASN A 206 20.26 1.00 13.62
N ALA A 207 19.56 1.75 12.75
CA ALA A 207 18.59 1.16 11.85
C ALA A 207 19.28 0.37 10.72
N GLN A 208 18.70 -0.77 10.37
CA GLN A 208 19.07 -1.64 9.25
C GLN A 208 17.88 -1.72 8.30
N ILE A 209 18.11 -1.42 7.01
CA ILE A 209 17.04 -1.35 6.01
C ILE A 209 17.36 -2.30 4.86
N GLY A 210 16.50 -3.30 4.68
CA GLY A 210 16.55 -4.31 3.64
C GLY A 210 16.33 -3.75 2.23
N GLN A 211 16.55 -4.60 1.23
CA GLN A 211 16.51 -4.23 -0.17
C GLN A 211 15.12 -3.78 -0.59
N ARG A 212 15.02 -2.85 -1.55
CA ARG A 212 13.73 -2.42 -2.14
C ARG A 212 12.71 -1.85 -1.13
N THR A 213 13.16 -1.49 0.06
CA THR A 213 12.33 -0.80 1.05
C THR A 213 12.10 0.65 0.63
N ALA A 214 10.85 1.10 0.71
CA ALA A 214 10.40 2.43 0.32
C ALA A 214 9.81 3.17 1.54
N ILE A 215 10.39 4.29 1.92
CA ILE A 215 9.94 5.14 3.03
C ILE A 215 9.67 6.53 2.45
N ARG A 216 8.41 6.85 2.19
CA ARG A 216 7.98 8.03 1.44
C ARG A 216 7.05 8.89 2.27
N ALA A 217 7.56 10.01 2.77
CA ALA A 217 6.81 11.06 3.44
C ALA A 217 6.52 12.22 2.46
N ASP A 218 5.94 11.91 1.30
CA ASP A 218 5.64 12.87 0.24
C ASP A 218 4.14 13.16 0.05
N GLU A 219 3.25 12.37 0.65
CA GLU A 219 1.83 12.70 0.85
C GLU A 219 1.62 13.18 2.30
N GLY A 220 1.50 12.25 3.25
CA GLY A 220 1.55 12.53 4.68
C GLY A 220 2.97 12.66 5.22
N SER A 221 3.13 13.49 6.25
CA SER A 221 4.41 13.73 6.90
C SER A 221 4.23 14.26 8.34
N PRO A 222 5.18 14.03 9.26
CA PRO A 222 6.43 13.28 9.07
C PRO A 222 6.25 11.75 9.11
N ILE A 223 7.28 11.01 8.69
CA ILE A 223 7.43 9.59 9.03
C ILE A 223 8.61 9.46 9.98
N ILE A 224 8.36 9.03 11.21
CA ILE A 224 9.36 8.89 12.26
C ILE A 224 9.52 7.41 12.62
N ILE A 225 10.76 6.93 12.54
CA ILE A 225 11.16 5.56 12.93
C ILE A 225 12.22 5.68 14.02
N GLY A 226 11.99 5.03 15.16
CA GLY A 226 12.90 5.05 16.31
C GLY A 226 14.25 4.38 16.08
N ALA A 227 15.00 4.22 17.16
CA ALA A 227 16.31 3.56 17.13
C ALA A 227 16.18 2.04 16.92
N ASN A 228 17.24 1.43 16.39
CA ASN A 228 17.38 -0.02 16.23
C ASN A 228 16.28 -0.70 15.39
N ALA A 229 15.65 0.02 14.47
CA ALA A 229 14.72 -0.60 13.53
C ALA A 229 15.46 -1.62 12.64
N ASP A 230 14.92 -2.83 12.52
CA ASP A 230 15.43 -3.90 11.68
C ASP A 230 14.35 -4.27 10.66
N LEU A 231 14.51 -3.79 9.43
CA LEU A 231 13.55 -3.99 8.34
C LEU A 231 14.16 -4.94 7.32
N ASP A 232 13.47 -6.04 7.03
CA ASP A 232 13.79 -6.93 5.92
C ASP A 232 13.45 -6.28 4.56
N ASP A 233 13.43 -7.08 3.50
CA ASP A 233 13.28 -6.61 2.14
C ASP A 233 11.84 -6.15 1.83
N ARG A 234 11.72 -5.13 0.99
CA ARG A 234 10.46 -4.59 0.43
C ARG A 234 9.48 -4.04 1.46
N VAL A 235 9.93 -3.57 2.61
CA VAL A 235 9.02 -2.86 3.55
C VAL A 235 8.60 -1.51 2.94
N THR A 236 7.33 -1.12 3.10
CA THR A 236 6.82 0.17 2.62
C THR A 236 6.25 1.00 3.77
N PHE A 237 6.68 2.26 3.86
CA PHE A 237 6.10 3.30 4.72
C PHE A 237 5.56 4.45 3.86
N HIS A 238 4.30 4.78 4.05
CA HIS A 238 3.63 5.89 3.36
C HIS A 238 2.47 6.41 4.21
N ALA A 239 2.11 7.68 4.12
CA ALA A 239 1.02 8.25 4.93
C ALA A 239 0.06 9.02 4.05
N LEU A 240 -1.24 9.04 4.41
CA LEU A 240 -2.23 9.87 3.72
C LEU A 240 -2.00 11.36 3.99
N GLU A 241 -2.55 12.21 3.13
CA GLU A 241 -2.58 13.67 3.31
C GLU A 241 -3.00 14.06 4.74
N GLU A 242 -2.34 15.08 5.31
CA GLU A 242 -2.53 15.56 6.70
C GLU A 242 -2.30 14.52 7.82
N THR A 243 -1.77 13.33 7.49
CA THR A 243 -1.43 12.29 8.48
C THR A 243 0.06 12.02 8.60
N ASP A 244 0.44 11.24 9.62
CA ASP A 244 1.82 10.90 9.92
C ASP A 244 1.98 9.42 10.30
N ILE A 245 3.25 8.98 10.36
CA ILE A 245 3.62 7.71 11.00
C ILE A 245 4.62 7.99 12.11
N GLN A 246 4.35 7.45 13.30
CA GLN A 246 5.27 7.51 14.44
C GLN A 246 5.51 6.11 14.99
N VAL A 247 6.72 5.59 14.80
CA VAL A 247 7.16 4.30 15.36
C VAL A 247 8.24 4.50 16.42
N GLY A 248 8.09 3.81 17.55
CA GLY A 248 9.06 3.75 18.64
C GLY A 248 10.35 3.02 18.28
N ASP A 249 11.15 2.72 19.31
CA ASP A 249 12.41 2.00 19.18
C ASP A 249 12.18 0.49 18.99
N ASP A 250 13.17 -0.20 18.44
CA ASP A 250 13.21 -1.67 18.33
C ASP A 250 12.07 -2.27 17.46
N LEU A 251 11.64 -1.57 16.41
CA LEU A 251 10.76 -2.14 15.37
C LEU A 251 11.48 -3.28 14.64
N THR A 252 10.83 -4.43 14.48
CA THR A 252 11.29 -5.50 13.57
C THR A 252 10.22 -5.76 12.51
N SER A 253 10.61 -5.87 11.25
CA SER A 253 9.69 -6.18 10.15
C SER A 253 10.29 -7.24 9.25
N SER A 254 9.50 -8.25 8.92
CA SER A 254 9.81 -9.25 7.89
C SER A 254 9.49 -8.70 6.49
N GLU A 255 9.43 -9.56 5.47
CA GLU A 255 9.35 -9.13 4.06
C GLU A 255 7.94 -8.63 3.67
N ASP A 256 7.86 -7.72 2.70
CA ASP A 256 6.59 -7.29 2.08
C ASP A 256 5.57 -6.61 3.02
N VAL A 257 6.02 -6.07 4.15
CA VAL A 257 5.15 -5.35 5.11
C VAL A 257 4.80 -3.95 4.62
N VAL A 258 3.56 -3.52 4.87
CA VAL A 258 3.06 -2.17 4.59
C VAL A 258 2.64 -1.47 5.88
N PHE A 259 3.36 -0.42 6.24
CA PHE A 259 3.00 0.51 7.30
C PHE A 259 2.42 1.77 6.67
N HIS A 260 1.11 1.97 6.81
CA HIS A 260 0.42 3.12 6.22
C HIS A 260 -0.14 4.06 7.27
N GLY A 261 0.15 5.36 7.14
CA GLY A 261 -0.36 6.43 8.00
C GLY A 261 -1.84 6.73 7.73
N PRO A 262 -2.61 7.16 8.74
CA PRO A 262 -2.18 7.50 10.10
C PRO A 262 -1.84 6.25 10.93
N LEU A 263 -0.67 6.27 11.59
CA LEU A 263 -0.18 5.12 12.35
C LEU A 263 0.72 5.55 13.51
N GLN A 264 0.41 5.06 14.70
CA GLN A 264 1.28 5.15 15.86
C GLN A 264 1.66 3.77 16.33
N MET A 265 2.95 3.51 16.53
CA MET A 265 3.47 2.25 17.04
C MET A 265 4.43 2.51 18.20
N GLY A 266 4.28 1.74 19.27
CA GLY A 266 5.16 1.73 20.42
C GLY A 266 6.51 1.09 20.12
N ASN A 267 7.22 0.74 21.18
CA ASN A 267 8.53 0.10 21.10
C ASN A 267 8.41 -1.42 21.01
N GLY A 268 9.39 -2.07 20.39
CA GLY A 268 9.47 -3.54 20.39
C GLY A 268 8.37 -4.23 19.60
N VAL A 269 7.69 -3.51 18.70
CA VAL A 269 6.67 -4.10 17.82
C VAL A 269 7.33 -4.93 16.73
N SER A 270 6.77 -6.11 16.43
CA SER A 270 7.18 -6.93 15.28
C SER A 270 6.03 -7.13 14.30
N ALA A 271 6.32 -7.11 13.00
CA ALA A 271 5.38 -7.44 11.94
C ALA A 271 5.99 -8.47 10.99
N GLU A 272 5.30 -9.61 10.84
CA GLU A 272 5.74 -10.70 9.99
C GLU A 272 5.29 -10.51 8.52
N ASP A 273 5.68 -11.46 7.66
CA ASP A 273 5.59 -11.35 6.21
C ASP A 273 4.21 -10.86 5.75
N ARG A 274 4.21 -9.90 4.82
CA ARG A 274 3.02 -9.37 4.14
C ARG A 274 1.98 -8.70 5.05
N ALA A 275 2.30 -8.42 6.31
CA ALA A 275 1.40 -7.67 7.18
C ALA A 275 1.08 -6.28 6.62
N VAL A 276 -0.17 -5.85 6.76
CA VAL A 276 -0.64 -4.50 6.46
C VAL A 276 -1.10 -3.85 7.76
N VAL A 277 -0.55 -2.70 8.10
CA VAL A 277 -0.92 -1.94 9.30
C VAL A 277 -1.28 -0.52 8.90
N PHE A 278 -2.56 -0.19 9.00
CA PHE A 278 -3.13 1.07 8.55
C PHE A 278 -4.21 1.54 9.54
N ARG A 279 -4.21 2.83 9.89
CA ARG A 279 -5.18 3.46 10.80
C ARG A 279 -5.25 2.78 12.17
N ALA A 280 -4.10 2.69 12.85
CA ALA A 280 -4.03 2.04 14.17
C ALA A 280 -3.08 2.75 15.13
N ILE A 281 -3.38 2.61 16.42
CA ILE A 281 -2.40 2.72 17.51
C ILE A 281 -1.99 1.30 17.89
N VAL A 282 -0.71 0.99 17.82
CA VAL A 282 -0.14 -0.28 18.25
C VAL A 282 0.73 0.01 19.46
N GLU A 283 0.37 -0.48 20.64
CA GLU A 283 1.17 -0.25 21.84
C GLU A 283 2.47 -1.09 21.86
N ASP A 284 3.27 -0.94 22.91
CA ASP A 284 4.57 -1.61 23.05
C ASP A 284 4.47 -3.16 22.98
N ASP A 285 5.51 -3.80 22.47
CA ASP A 285 5.72 -5.26 22.47
C ASP A 285 4.62 -6.08 21.75
N VAL A 286 3.86 -5.47 20.83
CA VAL A 286 2.86 -6.20 20.00
C VAL A 286 3.57 -7.03 18.92
N GLN A 287 3.08 -8.25 18.70
CA GLN A 287 3.52 -9.13 17.62
C GLN A 287 2.39 -9.28 16.60
N ILE A 288 2.65 -8.91 15.36
CA ILE A 288 1.70 -8.99 14.23
C ILE A 288 2.13 -10.14 13.33
N GLY A 289 1.29 -11.15 13.18
CA GLY A 289 1.55 -12.36 12.39
C GLY A 289 1.59 -12.16 10.88
N GLU A 290 1.88 -13.24 10.16
CA GLU A 290 1.98 -13.28 8.70
C GLU A 290 0.60 -13.02 8.07
N ASP A 291 0.56 -12.34 6.91
CA ASP A 291 -0.68 -12.06 6.16
C ASP A 291 -1.80 -11.37 6.98
N VAL A 292 -1.44 -10.69 8.08
CA VAL A 292 -2.40 -9.90 8.87
C VAL A 292 -2.77 -8.62 8.14
N VAL A 293 -4.05 -8.28 8.12
CA VAL A 293 -4.55 -6.99 7.65
C VAL A 293 -5.18 -6.25 8.82
N ILE A 294 -4.49 -5.22 9.30
CA ILE A 294 -5.04 -4.21 10.22
C ILE A 294 -5.38 -2.98 9.40
N ALA A 295 -6.66 -2.70 9.24
CA ALA A 295 -7.18 -1.54 8.56
C ALA A 295 -8.28 -0.94 9.41
N GLY A 296 -7.89 -0.10 10.38
CA GLY A 296 -8.84 0.52 11.30
C GLY A 296 -9.91 1.36 10.59
N PRO A 297 -10.99 1.70 11.30
CA PRO A 297 -12.10 2.43 10.71
C PRO A 297 -11.66 3.78 10.15
N ALA A 298 -12.47 4.31 9.25
CA ALA A 298 -12.44 5.72 8.86
C ALA A 298 -12.32 6.65 10.07
N LEU A 299 -11.52 7.71 9.95
CA LEU A 299 -11.44 8.77 10.95
C LEU A 299 -12.25 9.96 10.45
N GLU A 300 -13.19 10.51 11.22
CA GLU A 300 -13.85 11.76 10.83
C GLU A 300 -12.92 12.99 11.01
N GLU A 301 -13.30 14.14 10.43
CA GLU A 301 -12.52 15.39 10.50
C GLU A 301 -12.21 15.81 11.94
N GLY A 302 -10.91 15.86 12.25
CA GLY A 302 -10.40 16.21 13.57
C GLY A 302 -10.47 15.09 14.61
N GLU A 303 -10.80 13.85 14.21
CA GLU A 303 -10.67 12.68 15.07
C GLU A 303 -9.21 12.20 15.14
N GLU A 304 -8.75 11.91 16.35
CA GLU A 304 -7.50 11.20 16.57
C GLU A 304 -7.73 9.69 16.44
N LEU A 305 -6.66 8.95 16.12
CA LEU A 305 -6.71 7.49 16.14
C LEU A 305 -7.29 6.97 17.47
N SER A 306 -8.36 6.19 17.39
CA SER A 306 -9.01 5.60 18.57
C SER A 306 -8.88 4.08 18.63
N PHE A 307 -8.57 3.45 17.51
CA PHE A 307 -8.38 2.02 17.38
C PHE A 307 -7.01 1.60 17.93
N THR A 308 -6.98 0.90 19.07
CA THR A 308 -5.75 0.61 19.82
C THR A 308 -5.52 -0.89 20.02
N ILE A 309 -4.39 -1.40 19.55
CA ILE A 309 -3.92 -2.76 19.82
C ILE A 309 -3.12 -2.75 21.14
N PRO A 310 -3.58 -3.44 22.20
CA PRO A 310 -2.97 -3.36 23.53
C PRO A 310 -1.55 -3.93 23.59
N ALA A 311 -0.74 -3.41 24.51
CA ALA A 311 0.66 -3.81 24.66
C ALA A 311 0.81 -5.32 24.92
N GLY A 312 1.82 -5.93 24.30
CA GLY A 312 2.11 -7.35 24.43
C GLY A 312 1.10 -8.28 23.74
N SER A 313 0.16 -7.74 22.96
CA SER A 313 -0.77 -8.56 22.17
C SER A 313 -0.02 -9.36 21.11
N VAL A 314 -0.55 -10.56 20.80
CA VAL A 314 -0.09 -11.37 19.67
C VAL A 314 -1.28 -11.50 18.73
N ILE A 315 -1.17 -10.93 17.55
CA ILE A 315 -2.18 -11.03 16.49
C ILE A 315 -1.83 -12.26 15.64
N PRO A 316 -2.70 -13.29 15.59
CA PRO A 316 -2.44 -14.50 14.81
C PRO A 316 -2.32 -14.24 13.30
N ASP A 317 -1.59 -15.10 12.60
CA ASP A 317 -1.48 -15.06 11.14
C ASP A 317 -2.85 -15.07 10.44
N GLY A 318 -2.96 -14.35 9.33
CA GLY A 318 -4.17 -14.24 8.51
C GLY A 318 -5.33 -13.49 9.17
N SER A 319 -5.12 -12.85 10.33
CA SER A 319 -6.15 -12.07 11.00
C SER A 319 -6.53 -10.84 10.18
N ILE A 320 -7.82 -10.62 10.00
CA ILE A 320 -8.37 -9.38 9.45
C ILE A 320 -8.99 -8.57 10.59
N ILE A 321 -8.47 -7.37 10.79
CA ILE A 321 -8.81 -6.48 11.88
C ILE A 321 -9.25 -5.14 11.29
N THR A 322 -10.56 -4.90 11.33
CA THR A 322 -11.17 -3.67 10.79
C THR A 322 -11.90 -2.86 11.85
N ASP A 323 -12.11 -3.44 13.03
CA ASP A 323 -12.81 -2.84 14.15
C ASP A 323 -12.41 -3.48 15.50
N GLU A 324 -12.97 -2.95 16.58
CA GLU A 324 -12.72 -3.46 17.93
C GLU A 324 -13.20 -4.92 18.11
N GLU A 325 -14.26 -5.33 17.41
CA GLU A 325 -14.81 -6.68 17.57
C GLU A 325 -13.86 -7.74 16.97
N SER A 326 -13.40 -7.53 15.74
CA SER A 326 -12.40 -8.36 15.07
C SER A 326 -11.07 -8.39 15.82
N LEU A 327 -10.64 -7.26 16.41
CA LEU A 327 -9.45 -7.21 17.28
C LEU A 327 -9.59 -8.11 18.51
N GLN A 328 -10.69 -7.98 19.25
CA GLN A 328 -10.92 -8.78 20.47
C GLN A 328 -11.01 -10.28 20.14
N GLN A 329 -11.57 -10.63 18.98
CA GLN A 329 -11.61 -12.00 18.48
C GLN A 329 -10.20 -12.55 18.18
N ALA A 330 -9.37 -11.77 17.48
CA ALA A 330 -7.99 -12.13 17.17
C ALA A 330 -7.14 -12.35 18.45
N ILE A 331 -7.18 -11.42 19.41
CA ILE A 331 -6.45 -11.53 20.68
C ILE A 331 -6.94 -12.73 21.52
N ALA A 332 -8.22 -13.08 21.40
CA ALA A 332 -8.78 -14.26 22.05
C ALA A 332 -8.41 -15.60 21.35
N GLY A 333 -7.67 -15.55 20.24
CA GLY A 333 -7.24 -16.71 19.46
C GLY A 333 -8.32 -17.28 18.53
N ASN A 334 -9.32 -16.47 18.17
CA ASN A 334 -10.35 -16.82 17.18
C ASN A 334 -10.41 -15.74 16.10
N PRO A 335 -9.35 -15.58 15.27
CA PRO A 335 -9.27 -14.45 14.35
C PRO A 335 -10.35 -14.54 13.27
N VAL A 336 -10.86 -13.38 12.86
CA VAL A 336 -11.68 -13.24 11.66
C VAL A 336 -10.76 -13.36 10.45
N THR A 337 -11.13 -14.20 9.48
CA THR A 337 -10.42 -14.35 8.20
C THR A 337 -11.26 -13.80 7.05
N GLY A 338 -10.66 -13.54 5.89
CA GLY A 338 -11.37 -12.97 4.73
C GLY A 338 -12.70 -13.68 4.38
N ASP A 339 -12.73 -15.01 4.40
CA ASP A 339 -13.95 -15.81 4.11
C ASP A 339 -15.12 -15.59 5.10
N GLU A 340 -14.87 -15.00 6.26
CA GLU A 340 -15.85 -14.79 7.33
C GLU A 340 -16.43 -13.38 7.37
N LEU A 341 -15.79 -12.41 6.69
CA LEU A 341 -16.29 -11.04 6.58
C LEU A 341 -17.43 -10.99 5.56
N ALA A 342 -18.66 -10.84 6.04
CA ALA A 342 -19.77 -10.57 5.15
C ALA A 342 -19.64 -9.14 4.61
N ALA A 343 -19.72 -9.00 3.28
CA ALA A 343 -19.98 -7.82 2.45
C ALA A 343 -20.62 -6.55 3.10
N ALA A 344 -21.41 -6.69 4.16
CA ALA A 344 -22.10 -5.60 4.85
C ALA A 344 -21.21 -4.79 5.83
N GLU A 345 -20.05 -5.30 6.26
CA GLU A 345 -19.12 -4.58 7.15
C GLU A 345 -18.13 -3.69 6.38
N VAL A 346 -17.94 -3.97 5.10
CA VAL A 346 -17.01 -3.27 4.20
C VAL A 346 -17.47 -1.83 3.86
N ALA A 347 -18.78 -1.57 3.91
CA ALA A 347 -19.41 -0.27 3.60
C ALA A 347 -19.24 0.80 4.71
N GLN A 348 -18.52 0.51 5.80
CA GLN A 348 -18.21 1.50 6.86
C GLN A 348 -16.81 2.11 6.70
N MET A 349 -16.09 1.76 5.63
CA MET A 349 -14.77 2.32 5.29
C MET A 349 -14.93 3.66 4.57
N ASP A 350 -15.42 4.67 5.29
CA ASP A 350 -15.47 6.06 4.85
C ASP A 350 -14.03 6.63 4.66
N PRO A 351 -13.71 7.30 3.54
CA PRO A 351 -12.38 7.87 3.32
C PRO A 351 -12.21 9.35 3.67
N HIS A 352 -13.25 10.06 4.14
CA HIS A 352 -13.11 11.47 4.53
C HIS A 352 -12.39 11.59 5.86
N SER A 353 -11.56 12.60 6.10
CA SER A 353 -11.70 13.99 5.60
C SER A 353 -10.37 14.71 5.40
N HIS A 354 -10.43 15.74 4.53
CA HIS A 354 -9.43 16.79 4.32
C HIS A 354 -8.62 17.20 5.54
#